data_AF-A0A1Y0H1B3-F1
#
_entry.id   AF-A0A1Y0H1B3-F1
#
_cell.length_a   1.000
_cell.length_b   1.000
_cell.length_c   1.000
_cell.angle_alpha   90.00
_cell.angle_beta   90.00
_cell.angle_gamma   90.00
#
_symmetry.space_group_name_H-M   'P 1'
#
loop_
_entity.id
_entity.type
_entity.pdbx_description
1 polymer ?
#
loop_
_entity_poly.entity_id
_entity_poly.type
_entity_poly.pdbx_seq_one_letter_code
_entity_poly.pdbx_strand_id
1 'polypeptide(L)'
;MRKAFTLIELLVVIAIIAILAAILFPVFAKAKEAAKKTQGLAQMKQVGTSQHIYLADYDDVLYLYRTNDPNPDYVKCVASGRTNCNTNFGI
;
A
#
# COMPACT_ATOMS: atom_id res chain seq x y z
N MET A 1 -33.64 47.40 10.05
CA MET A 1 -33.00 47.11 11.35
C MET A 1 -31.94 46.05 11.13
N ARG A 2 -30.66 46.37 11.36
CA ARG A 2 -29.55 45.44 11.13
C ARG A 2 -29.25 44.76 12.47
N LYS A 3 -29.59 43.48 12.60
CA LYS A 3 -29.19 42.69 13.78
C LYS A 3 -27.66 42.59 13.76
N ALA A 4 -27.01 43.20 14.74
CA ALA A 4 -25.59 42.97 14.98
C ALA A 4 -25.46 41.57 15.59
N PHE A 5 -24.65 40.71 14.95
CA PHE A 5 -24.26 39.43 15.54
C PHE A 5 -23.54 39.73 16.85
N THR A 6 -23.98 39.09 17.92
CA THR A 6 -23.29 39.25 19.20
C THR A 6 -21.99 38.46 19.14
N LEU A 7 -20.88 39.03 19.62
CA LEU A 7 -19.57 38.35 19.62
C LEU A 7 -19.63 36.98 20.35
N ILE A 8 -20.54 36.83 21.31
CA ILE A 8 -20.76 35.59 22.04
C ILE A 8 -21.37 34.48 21.19
N GLU A 9 -22.27 34.80 20.25
CA GLU A 9 -22.85 33.81 19.32
C GLU A 9 -21.77 33.24 18.39
N LEU A 10 -20.82 34.06 17.95
CA LEU A 10 -19.71 33.57 17.13
C LEU A 10 -18.73 32.72 17.96
N LEU A 11 -18.46 33.14 19.20
CA LEU A 11 -17.49 32.49 20.08
C LEU A 11 -17.94 31.09 20.50
N VAL A 12 -19.22 30.90 20.83
CA VAL A 12 -19.72 29.57 21.22
C VAL A 12 -19.65 28.57 20.05
N VAL A 13 -19.86 29.04 18.82
CA VAL A 13 -19.84 28.19 17.64
C VAL A 13 -18.44 27.64 17.38
N ILE A 14 -17.41 28.50 17.40
CA ILE A 14 -16.03 28.04 17.20
C ILE A 14 -15.57 27.11 18.33
N ALA A 15 -16.05 27.32 19.56
CA ALA A 15 -15.73 26.46 20.70
C ALA A 15 -16.27 25.04 20.49
N ILE A 16 -17.52 24.90 20.02
CA ILE A 16 -18.11 23.59 19.72
C ILE A 16 -17.38 22.92 18.54
N ILE A 17 -17.07 23.66 17.47
CA ILE A 17 -16.33 23.13 16.31
C ILE A 17 -14.95 22.62 16.74
N ALA A 18 -14.24 23.33 17.62
CA ALA A 18 -12.93 22.94 18.11
C ALA A 18 -12.97 21.60 18.87
N ILE A 19 -13.98 21.40 19.72
CA ILE A 19 -14.17 20.15 20.47
C ILE A 19 -14.44 18.99 19.49
N LEU A 20 -15.33 19.19 18.52
CA LEU A 20 -15.65 18.18 17.53
C LEU A 20 -14.44 17.82 16.65
N ALA A 21 -13.69 18.83 16.18
CA ALA A 21 -12.51 18.65 15.35
C ALA A 21 -11.39 17.91 16.11
N ALA A 22 -11.21 18.19 17.41
CA ALA A 22 -10.21 17.53 18.24
C ALA A 22 -10.42 16.00 18.35
N ILE A 23 -11.68 15.53 18.31
CA ILE A 23 -12.01 14.10 18.31
C ILE A 23 -11.96 13.53 16.88
N LEU A 24 -12.42 14.30 15.89
CA LEU A 24 -12.51 13.84 14.51
C LEU A 24 -11.14 13.63 13.86
N PHE A 25 -10.19 14.54 14.07
CA PHE A 25 -8.85 14.49 13.47
C PHE A 25 -8.07 13.21 13.81
N PRO A 26 -7.93 12.77 15.08
CA PRO A 26 -7.20 11.54 15.41
C PRO A 26 -7.90 10.28 14.89
N VAL A 27 -9.23 10.25 14.87
CA VAL A 27 -10.00 9.12 14.34
C VAL A 27 -9.84 9.03 12.82
N PHE A 28 -9.89 10.17 12.12
CA PHE A 28 -9.70 10.24 10.68
C PHE A 28 -8.32 9.77 10.23
N ALA A 29 -7.26 10.12 10.97
CA ALA A 29 -5.90 9.65 10.71
C ALA A 29 -5.80 8.12 10.77
N LYS A 30 -6.35 7.50 11.82
CA LYS A 30 -6.39 6.04 11.98
C LYS A 30 -7.21 5.37 10.87
N ALA A 31 -8.37 5.93 10.53
CA ALA A 31 -9.22 5.41 9.46
C ALA A 31 -8.51 5.44 8.10
N LYS A 32 -7.79 6.53 7.79
CA LYS A 32 -7.00 6.66 6.56
C LYS A 32 -5.88 5.63 6.47
N GLU A 33 -5.19 5.36 7.57
CA GLU A 33 -4.15 4.33 7.62
C GLU A 33 -4.74 2.92 7.42
N ALA A 34 -5.85 2.61 8.10
CA ALA A 34 -6.57 1.36 7.92
C ALA A 34 -7.07 1.17 6.47
N ALA A 35 -7.55 2.24 5.83
CA ALA A 35 -7.95 2.22 4.43
C ALA A 35 -6.76 1.91 3.50
N LYS A 36 -5.60 2.55 3.70
CA LYS A 36 -4.37 2.25 2.96
C LYS A 36 -3.93 0.80 3.13
N LYS A 37 -3.97 0.28 4.36
CA LYS A 37 -3.65 -1.13 4.64
C LYS A 37 -4.59 -2.08 3.89
N THR A 38 -5.89 -1.82 3.93
CA THR A 38 -6.91 -2.61 3.23
C THR A 38 -6.70 -2.56 1.72
N GLN A 39 -6.38 -1.38 1.18
CA GLN A 39 -6.07 -1.21 -0.23
C GLN A 39 -4.83 -2.01 -0.64
N GLY A 40 -3.76 -1.98 0.17
CA GLY A 40 -2.55 -2.78 -0.08
C GLY A 40 -2.83 -4.29 -0.07
N LEU A 41 -3.63 -4.77 0.89
CA LEU A 41 -4.05 -6.18 0.93
C LEU A 41 -4.86 -6.57 -0.31
N ALA A 42 -5.75 -5.70 -0.78
CA ALA A 42 -6.54 -5.94 -1.99
C ALA A 42 -5.64 -6.01 -3.23
N GLN A 43 -4.65 -5.12 -3.36
CA GLN A 43 -3.68 -5.15 -4.46
C GLN A 43 -2.84 -6.44 -4.45
N MET A 44 -2.32 -6.86 -3.29
CA MET A 44 -1.57 -8.12 -3.21
C MET A 44 -2.43 -9.33 -3.59
N LYS A 45 -3.70 -9.35 -3.17
CA LYS A 45 -4.66 -10.37 -3.62
C LYS A 45 -4.85 -10.33 -5.14
N GLN A 46 -5.00 -9.15 -5.75
CA GLN A 46 -5.14 -9.03 -7.20
C GLN A 46 -3.92 -9.58 -7.96
N VAL A 47 -2.70 -9.30 -7.47
CA VAL A 47 -1.48 -9.87 -8.04
C VAL A 47 -1.48 -11.40 -7.92
N GLY A 48 -1.71 -11.95 -6.72
CA GLY A 48 -1.78 -13.41 -6.55
C GLY A 48 -2.85 -14.07 -7.43
N THR A 49 -4.04 -13.47 -7.52
CA THR A 49 -5.10 -13.96 -8.43
C THR A 49 -4.66 -13.92 -9.89
N SER A 50 -3.99 -12.85 -10.35
CA SER A 50 -3.47 -12.79 -11.72
C SER A 50 -2.44 -13.87 -12.01
N GLN A 51 -1.61 -14.22 -11.04
CA GLN A 51 -0.65 -15.32 -11.15
C GLN A 51 -1.35 -16.67 -11.28
N HIS A 52 -2.38 -16.91 -10.46
CA HIS A 52 -3.17 -18.14 -10.56
C HIS A 52 -3.91 -18.28 -11.90
N ILE A 53 -4.45 -17.18 -12.44
CA ILE A 53 -5.06 -17.17 -13.78
C ILE A 53 -4.02 -17.55 -14.84
N TYR A 54 -2.83 -16.97 -14.77
CA TYR A 54 -1.76 -17.28 -15.72
C TYR A 54 -1.30 -18.75 -15.64
N LEU A 55 -1.11 -19.27 -14.44
CA LEU A 55 -0.70 -20.67 -14.22
C LEU A 55 -1.72 -21.66 -14.78
N ALA A 56 -3.01 -21.37 -14.59
CA ALA A 56 -4.10 -22.20 -15.08
C ALA A 56 -4.14 -22.29 -16.63
N ASP A 57 -3.73 -21.22 -17.31
CA ASP A 57 -3.72 -21.17 -18.78
C ASP A 57 -2.42 -21.72 -19.40
N TYR A 58 -1.32 -21.81 -18.65
CA TYR A 58 0.04 -22.11 -19.15
C TYR A 58 0.76 -23.25 -18.39
N ASP A 59 0.15 -24.44 -18.29
CA ASP A 59 0.78 -25.67 -17.74
C ASP A 59 1.55 -25.46 -16.42
N ASP A 60 1.02 -24.64 -15.50
CA ASP A 60 1.66 -24.26 -14.23
C ASP A 60 3.06 -23.62 -14.37
N VAL A 61 3.36 -23.03 -15.52
CA VAL A 61 4.59 -22.29 -15.79
C VAL A 61 4.46 -20.86 -15.25
N LEU A 62 5.35 -20.46 -14.35
CA LEU A 62 5.45 -19.08 -13.89
C LEU A 62 5.99 -18.17 -15.01
N TYR A 63 5.44 -16.96 -15.13
CA TYR A 63 6.01 -15.96 -16.03
C TYR A 63 7.44 -15.65 -15.60
N LEU A 64 8.39 -15.84 -16.51
CA LEU A 64 9.78 -15.49 -16.24
C LEU A 64 9.90 -13.97 -16.19
N TYR A 65 10.28 -13.44 -15.04
CA TYR A 65 10.78 -12.08 -14.97
C TYR A 65 12.12 -12.04 -15.71
N ARG A 66 12.14 -11.48 -16.92
CA ARG A 66 13.38 -11.18 -17.62
C ARG A 66 14.11 -10.13 -16.79
N THR A 67 15.08 -10.56 -15.99
CA THR A 67 16.04 -9.58 -15.48
C THR A 67 17.01 -9.26 -16.61
N ASN A 68 17.46 -8.01 -16.67
CA ASN A 68 18.56 -7.62 -17.55
C ASN A 68 19.91 -7.89 -16.87
N ASP A 69 19.98 -8.86 -15.95
CA ASP A 69 21.23 -9.18 -15.26
C ASP A 69 22.17 -9.88 -16.25
N PRO A 70 23.40 -9.37 -16.43
CA PRO A 70 24.37 -9.98 -17.34
C PRO A 70 24.91 -11.32 -16.83
N ASN A 71 24.58 -11.74 -15.61
CA ASN A 71 25.02 -13.01 -15.03
C ASN A 71 24.11 -14.17 -15.47
N PRO A 72 24.51 -15.08 -16.36
CA PRO A 72 23.66 -16.18 -16.83
C PRO A 72 23.18 -17.13 -15.72
N ASP A 73 23.79 -17.11 -14.53
CA ASP A 73 23.40 -17.92 -13.38
C ASP A 73 22.42 -17.21 -12.41
N TYR A 74 21.95 -16.00 -12.74
CA TYR A 74 21.04 -15.23 -11.87
C TYR A 74 19.75 -16.00 -11.54
N VAL A 75 19.11 -16.63 -12.54
CA VAL A 75 17.82 -17.33 -12.37
C VAL A 75 17.99 -18.53 -11.43
N LYS A 76 19.04 -19.34 -11.63
CA LYS A 76 19.33 -20.51 -10.81
C LYS A 76 19.66 -20.14 -9.38
N CYS A 77 20.35 -19.02 -9.18
CA CYS A 77 20.72 -18.52 -7.86
C CYS A 77 19.50 -18.03 -7.07
N VAL A 78 18.62 -17.23 -7.69
CA VAL A 78 17.37 -16.76 -7.05
C VAL A 78 16.41 -17.92 -6.80
N ALA A 79 16.31 -18.87 -7.74
CA ALA A 79 15.53 -20.09 -7.55
C ALA A 79 16.05 -20.98 -6.40
N SER A 80 17.33 -20.88 -6.04
CA SER A 80 17.91 -21.57 -4.88
C SER A 80 17.76 -20.80 -3.56
N GLY A 81 16.98 -19.71 -3.54
CA GLY A 81 16.77 -18.89 -2.34
C GLY A 81 17.95 -18.01 -1.93
N ARG A 82 18.95 -17.81 -2.80
CA ARG A 82 20.09 -16.93 -2.52
C ARG A 82 19.74 -15.48 -2.85
N THR A 83 20.06 -14.57 -1.92
CA THR A 83 19.84 -13.12 -2.05
C THR A 83 21.03 -12.37 -2.64
N ASN A 84 22.19 -13.02 -2.76
CA ASN A 84 23.37 -12.47 -3.42
C ASN A 84 23.83 -13.39 -4.55
N CYS A 85 23.59 -12.95 -5.78
CA CYS A 85 23.96 -13.66 -7.01
C CYS A 85 25.10 -12.95 -7.76
N ASN A 86 25.97 -12.25 -7.02
CA ASN A 86 27.18 -11.63 -7.56
C ASN A 86 28.39 -12.57 -7.62
N THR A 87 28.28 -13.78 -7.08
CA THR A 87 29.39 -14.73 -7.07
C THR A 87 29.37 -15.55 -8.36
N ASN A 88 30.41 -15.33 -9.16
CA ASN A 88 30.84 -16.25 -10.22
C ASN A 88 30.85 -17.66 -9.62
N PHE A 89 29.97 -18.55 -10.09
CA PHE A 89 29.90 -19.93 -9.60
C PHE A 89 31.04 -20.72 -10.26
N GLY A 90 32.26 -20.42 -9.83
CA GLY A 90 33.51 -21.02 -10.30
C GLY A 90 34.34 -21.51 -9.13
N ILE A 91 33.93 -22.65 -8.57
CA ILE A 91 34.81 -23.66 -7.97
C ILE A 91 34.21 -25.04 -8.27
#